data_AF-A0A6L6A9M2-F1
#
_entry.id   AF-A0A6L6A9M2-F1
#
_cell.length_a   1.000
_cell.length_b   1.000
_cell.length_c   1.000
_cell.angle_alpha   90.00
_cell.angle_beta   90.00
_cell.angle_gamma   90.00
#
_symmetry.space_group_name_H-M   'P 1'
#
loop_
_entity.id
_entity.type
_entity.pdbx_description
1 polymer ?
#
loop_
_entity_poly.entity_id
_entity_poly.type
_entity_poly.pdbx_seq_one_letter_code
_entity_poly.pdbx_strand_id
1 'polypeptide(L)'
;SYHVQTADAFYGGQDFWRVPRDPSTFGANAGAQPPYYLTMELPGAKSPAFSLTTPFVPRGSRENLSAFAVVNSTPGPEYGKMTVLQLPRSTNIAGPSQIASNFEAKPEVANALSLLRQGGSDVVLGNLLTLPVGGGLLYVQPVYVRATSNTAAYPLLQKVLVSFGDVIGFDNSLKGALDQVFGGNSGTSNSGTSNSGTTTTSDSSADLKAALAAAKQAIADGQTALAKGDFAAYGRAQDRLKAAIASAIAAQARMK
;
A
#
# COMPACT_ATOMS: atom_id res chain seq x y z
N SER A 1 22.83 10.47 15.90
CA SER A 1 23.17 11.13 17.19
C SER A 1 22.62 12.54 17.31
N TYR A 2 22.31 13.25 16.22
CA TYR A 2 21.85 14.65 16.24
C TYR A 2 20.59 14.92 17.10
N HIS A 3 19.80 13.90 17.42
CA HIS A 3 18.61 14.00 18.27
C HIS A 3 18.89 13.69 19.76
N VAL A 4 20.11 13.26 20.12
CA VAL A 4 20.48 12.91 21.49
C VAL A 4 21.01 14.17 22.19
N GLN A 5 20.30 14.63 23.23
CA GLN A 5 20.60 15.90 23.89
C GLN A 5 21.36 15.76 25.22
N THR A 6 21.41 14.55 25.82
CA THR A 6 22.07 14.30 27.11
C THR A 6 23.44 13.67 26.93
N ALA A 7 24.45 14.17 27.66
CA ALA A 7 25.83 13.70 27.58
C ALA A 7 25.98 12.19 27.89
N ASP A 8 25.29 11.69 28.91
CA ASP A 8 25.37 10.28 29.30
C ASP A 8 24.83 9.34 28.21
N ALA A 9 23.69 9.68 27.60
CA ALA A 9 23.14 8.91 26.49
C ALA A 9 24.04 8.96 25.24
N PHE A 10 24.67 10.11 24.98
CA PHE A 10 25.61 10.26 23.88
C PHE A 10 26.87 9.41 24.10
N TYR A 11 27.47 9.47 25.29
CA TYR A 11 28.65 8.68 25.64
C TYR A 11 28.37 7.18 25.63
N GLY A 12 27.19 6.77 26.10
CA GLY A 12 26.73 5.38 26.03
C GLY A 12 26.36 4.90 24.63
N GLY A 13 26.37 5.77 23.61
CA GLY A 13 25.94 5.45 22.25
C GLY A 13 24.47 5.03 22.15
N GLN A 14 23.68 5.34 23.19
CA GLN A 14 22.30 4.93 23.32
C GLN A 14 21.42 5.77 22.39
N ASP A 15 20.35 5.16 21.89
CA ASP A 15 19.38 5.79 20.97
C ASP A 15 19.94 6.31 19.65
N PHE A 16 21.18 6.00 19.27
CA PHE A 16 21.66 6.43 17.96
C PHE A 16 20.82 5.79 16.87
N TRP A 17 20.37 6.59 15.91
CA TRP A 17 19.64 6.11 14.75
C TRP A 17 20.55 6.00 13.53
N ARG A 18 20.16 5.11 12.62
CA ARG A 18 20.72 4.98 11.28
C ARG A 18 19.59 4.87 10.25
N VAL A 19 19.93 5.19 9.02
CA VAL A 19 19.07 4.85 7.88
C VAL A 19 19.03 3.31 7.77
N PRO A 20 17.85 2.69 7.56
CA PRO A 20 17.76 1.25 7.38
C PRO A 20 18.49 0.80 6.11
N ARG A 21 18.81 -0.48 6.03
CA ARG A 21 19.34 -1.03 4.77
C ARG A 21 18.24 -1.03 3.72
N ASP A 22 18.61 -0.78 2.47
CA ASP A 22 17.67 -0.79 1.35
C ASP A 22 17.09 -2.20 1.15
N PRO A 23 15.78 -2.41 1.42
CA PRO A 23 15.17 -3.72 1.30
C PRO A 23 14.95 -4.17 -0.15
N SER A 24 15.14 -3.29 -1.14
CA SER A 24 15.07 -3.65 -2.56
C SER A 24 16.34 -4.33 -3.08
N THR A 25 17.42 -4.31 -2.28
CA THR A 25 18.71 -4.89 -2.62
C THR A 25 19.04 -6.04 -1.67
N PHE A 26 19.56 -7.14 -2.21
CA PHE A 26 19.85 -8.35 -1.44
C PHE A 26 21.32 -8.46 -1.03
N GLY A 27 21.56 -9.07 0.13
CA GLY A 27 22.88 -9.53 0.57
C GLY A 27 23.73 -8.48 1.31
N ALA A 28 25.01 -8.80 1.50
CA ALA A 28 25.96 -7.99 2.26
C ALA A 28 26.23 -6.59 1.67
N ASN A 29 25.83 -6.36 0.41
CA ASN A 29 26.01 -5.11 -0.31
C ASN A 29 24.79 -4.17 -0.24
N ALA A 30 23.74 -4.54 0.52
CA ALA A 30 22.59 -3.67 0.73
C ALA A 30 23.02 -2.40 1.47
N GLY A 31 23.12 -1.29 0.72
CA GLY A 31 23.46 0.03 1.24
C GLY A 31 22.36 0.62 2.10
N ALA A 32 22.56 1.83 2.59
CA ALA A 32 21.49 2.59 3.22
C ALA A 32 20.39 2.91 2.22
N GLN A 33 19.13 2.79 2.62
CA GLN A 33 17.99 3.15 1.79
C GLN A 33 18.08 4.65 1.41
N PRO A 34 18.12 4.99 0.11
CA PRO A 34 18.15 6.38 -0.31
C PRO A 34 16.90 7.14 0.16
N PRO A 35 17.00 8.44 0.49
CA PRO A 35 15.82 9.25 0.76
C PRO A 35 14.99 9.38 -0.52
N TYR A 36 13.66 9.49 -0.36
CA TYR A 36 12.73 9.50 -1.48
C TYR A 36 11.69 10.60 -1.33
N TYR A 37 11.23 11.13 -2.46
CA TYR A 37 10.24 12.20 -2.50
C TYR A 37 8.82 11.66 -2.45
N LEU A 38 7.98 12.34 -1.69
CA LEU A 38 6.55 12.04 -1.58
C LEU A 38 5.76 13.33 -1.44
N THR A 39 4.55 13.34 -1.98
CA THR A 39 3.54 14.33 -1.63
C THR A 39 2.69 13.75 -0.50
N MET A 40 2.79 14.34 0.69
CA MET A 40 2.06 13.86 1.87
C MET A 40 1.61 15.01 2.75
N GLU A 41 0.58 14.77 3.55
CA GLU A 41 0.16 15.66 4.61
C GLU A 41 0.70 15.15 5.94
N LEU A 42 1.53 15.97 6.61
CA LEU A 42 2.04 15.64 7.94
C LEU A 42 0.94 15.79 8.99
N PRO A 43 1.02 15.06 10.12
CA PRO A 43 0.11 15.27 11.24
C PRO A 43 0.07 16.75 11.67
N GLY A 44 -1.13 17.35 11.64
CA GLY A 44 -1.35 18.75 12.00
C GLY A 44 -1.06 19.77 10.88
N ALA A 45 -0.60 19.33 9.70
CA ALA A 45 -0.52 20.20 8.52
C ALA A 45 -1.92 20.49 7.96
N LYS A 46 -2.06 21.61 7.24
CA LYS A 46 -3.34 22.03 6.63
C LYS A 46 -3.51 21.54 5.18
N SER A 47 -2.43 21.10 4.56
CA SER A 47 -2.41 20.67 3.16
C SER A 47 -1.22 19.74 2.90
N PRO A 48 -1.31 18.86 1.89
CA PRO A 48 -0.17 18.06 1.45
C PRO A 48 0.99 18.93 0.94
N ALA A 49 2.23 18.49 1.18
CA ALA A 49 3.44 19.11 0.69
C ALA A 49 4.35 18.08 0.01
N PHE A 50 5.02 18.50 -1.06
CA PHE A 50 6.06 17.70 -1.72
C PHE A 50 7.32 17.74 -0.85
N SER A 51 7.77 16.58 -0.38
CA SER A 51 8.81 16.50 0.64
C SER A 51 9.80 15.37 0.37
N LEU A 52 11.07 15.59 0.68
CA LEU A 52 12.08 14.54 0.75
C LEU A 52 11.98 13.84 2.10
N THR A 53 11.96 12.50 2.09
CA THR A 53 11.71 11.72 3.31
C THR A 53 12.72 10.61 3.53
N THR A 54 12.95 10.24 4.78
CA THR A 54 13.78 9.09 5.15
C THR A 54 13.35 8.47 6.50
N PRO A 55 13.18 7.14 6.56
CA PRO A 55 12.93 6.43 7.82
C PRO A 55 14.24 6.20 8.59
N PHE A 56 14.12 6.04 9.92
CA PHE A 56 15.22 5.75 10.82
C PHE A 56 14.92 4.55 11.71
N VAL A 57 15.93 3.70 11.88
CA VAL A 57 15.92 2.56 12.81
C VAL A 57 17.06 2.72 13.84
N PRO A 58 17.00 2.05 15.00
CA PRO A 58 18.10 2.08 15.95
C PRO A 58 19.41 1.56 15.34
N ARG A 59 20.52 2.12 15.78
CA ARG A 59 21.83 1.54 15.53
C ARG A 59 21.92 0.22 16.31
N GLY A 60 22.37 -0.84 15.64
CA GLY A 60 22.35 -2.21 16.16
C GLY A 60 21.47 -3.13 15.31
N SER A 61 20.98 -4.20 15.94
CA SER A 61 20.22 -5.27 15.28
C SER A 61 18.71 -5.07 15.26
N ARG A 62 18.18 -4.07 15.98
CA ARG A 62 16.75 -3.77 15.96
C ARG A 62 16.39 -3.05 14.67
N GLU A 63 15.37 -3.54 13.98
CA GLU A 63 14.88 -3.01 12.69
C GLU A 63 13.46 -2.40 12.82
N ASN A 64 13.04 -2.09 14.04
CA ASN A 64 11.81 -1.36 14.31
C ASN A 64 11.98 0.12 13.96
N LEU A 65 10.95 0.76 13.43
CA LEU A 65 11.00 2.17 13.10
C LEU A 65 11.11 3.02 14.37
N SER A 66 12.08 3.93 14.42
CA SER A 66 12.30 4.85 15.53
C SER A 66 11.89 6.28 15.19
N ALA A 67 12.10 6.69 13.94
CA ALA A 67 11.71 8.01 13.50
C ALA A 67 11.49 8.08 11.99
N PHE A 68 10.84 9.15 11.56
CA PHE A 68 10.63 9.49 10.15
C PHE A 68 10.95 10.97 9.96
N ALA A 69 11.96 11.28 9.14
CA ALA A 69 12.33 12.65 8.84
C ALA A 69 11.78 13.09 7.49
N VAL A 70 11.37 14.35 7.43
CA VAL A 70 10.72 14.97 6.29
C VAL A 70 11.31 16.36 6.09
N VAL A 71 11.70 16.68 4.86
CA VAL A 71 12.18 18.00 4.47
C VAL A 71 11.24 18.55 3.41
N ASN A 72 10.54 19.63 3.74
CA ASN A 72 9.61 20.25 2.80
C ASN A 72 10.37 20.78 1.58
N SER A 73 9.94 20.38 0.38
CA SER A 73 10.52 20.74 -0.91
C SER A 73 9.54 21.52 -1.79
N THR A 74 8.37 21.90 -1.27
CA THR A 74 7.42 22.80 -1.93
C THR A 74 7.94 24.23 -1.85
N PRO A 75 8.03 24.97 -2.99
CA PRO A 75 8.43 26.37 -2.97
C PRO A 75 7.51 27.22 -2.08
N GLY A 76 8.11 28.00 -1.19
CA GLY A 76 7.38 28.87 -0.27
C GLY A 76 8.12 29.07 1.06
N PRO A 77 7.47 29.71 2.04
CA PRO A 77 8.08 30.02 3.33
C PRO A 77 8.57 28.79 4.11
N GLU A 78 7.94 27.64 3.91
CA GLU A 78 8.27 26.39 4.59
C GLU A 78 9.31 25.54 3.83
N TYR A 79 9.81 26.01 2.68
CA TYR A 79 10.82 25.28 1.88
C TYR A 79 12.09 25.03 2.71
N GLY A 80 12.60 23.79 2.66
CA GLY A 80 13.77 23.35 3.41
C GLY A 80 13.51 23.06 4.89
N LYS A 81 12.29 23.31 5.41
CA LYS A 81 11.96 23.01 6.80
C LYS A 81 12.02 21.51 7.05
N MET A 82 12.86 21.12 8.00
CA MET A 82 13.02 19.74 8.44
C MET A 82 12.07 19.46 9.62
N THR A 83 11.36 18.35 9.53
CA THR A 83 10.48 17.84 10.59
C THR A 83 10.85 16.39 10.87
N VAL A 84 11.02 16.03 12.15
CA VAL A 84 11.30 14.66 12.56
C VAL A 84 10.15 14.16 13.41
N LEU A 85 9.45 13.13 12.92
CA LEU A 85 8.42 12.42 13.65
C LEU A 85 9.09 11.28 14.42
N GLN A 86 9.26 11.43 15.72
CA GLN A 86 9.85 10.41 16.57
C GLN A 86 8.76 9.51 17.15
N LEU A 87 8.95 8.20 17.03
CA LEU A 87 8.07 7.22 17.63
C LEU A 87 8.44 7.00 19.11
N PRO A 88 7.46 6.73 19.99
CA PRO A 88 7.74 6.34 21.37
C PRO A 88 8.62 5.09 21.43
N ARG A 89 9.57 5.02 22.36
CA ARG A 89 10.54 3.91 22.45
C ARG A 89 9.91 2.54 22.72
N SER A 90 8.67 2.52 23.21
CA SER A 90 7.89 1.31 23.48
C SER A 90 7.13 0.79 22.25
N THR A 91 7.14 1.50 21.11
CA THR A 91 6.38 1.05 19.93
C THR A 91 7.11 -0.07 19.22
N ASN A 92 6.38 -1.16 18.93
CA ASN A 92 6.88 -2.28 18.14
C ASN A 92 6.54 -2.14 16.65
N ILE A 93 6.66 -0.92 16.12
CA ILE A 93 6.33 -0.64 14.71
C ILE A 93 7.46 -1.18 13.84
N ALA A 94 7.12 -2.06 12.90
CA ALA A 94 8.08 -2.67 11.97
C ALA A 94 8.69 -1.59 11.06
N GLY A 95 10.02 -1.62 10.86
CA GLY A 95 10.70 -0.77 9.88
C GLY A 95 10.74 -1.40 8.48
N PRO A 96 11.30 -0.69 7.48
CA PRO A 96 11.30 -1.11 6.08
C PRO A 96 11.80 -2.54 5.83
N SER A 97 12.91 -2.94 6.45
CA SER A 97 13.48 -4.28 6.25
C SER A 97 12.58 -5.39 6.79
N GLN A 98 11.92 -5.17 7.93
CA GLN A 98 10.96 -6.15 8.48
C GLN A 98 9.71 -6.27 7.61
N ILE A 99 9.18 -5.14 7.12
CA ILE A 99 8.01 -5.15 6.22
C ILE A 99 8.34 -5.88 4.92
N ALA A 100 9.51 -5.65 4.33
CA ALA A 100 9.95 -6.39 3.15
C ALA A 100 10.05 -7.90 3.41
N SER A 101 10.60 -8.31 4.55
CA SER A 101 10.61 -9.73 4.95
C SER A 101 9.19 -10.28 5.13
N ASN A 102 8.27 -9.53 5.73
CA ASN A 102 6.88 -9.93 5.91
C ASN A 102 6.14 -10.08 4.57
N PHE A 103 6.42 -9.19 3.61
CA PHE A 103 5.92 -9.32 2.24
C PHE A 103 6.39 -10.61 1.58
N GLU A 104 7.70 -10.90 1.61
CA GLU A 104 8.25 -12.12 1.01
C GLU A 104 7.80 -13.39 1.73
N ALA A 105 7.51 -13.33 3.02
CA ALA A 105 6.98 -14.46 3.79
C ALA A 105 5.52 -14.79 3.45
N LYS A 106 4.76 -13.87 2.83
CA LYS A 106 3.35 -14.12 2.46
C LYS A 106 3.29 -15.15 1.30
N PRO A 107 2.62 -16.31 1.46
CA PRO A 107 2.65 -17.38 0.45
C PRO A 107 2.22 -16.93 -0.95
N GLU A 108 1.18 -16.09 -1.05
CA GLU A 108 0.68 -15.56 -2.32
C GLU A 108 1.73 -14.70 -3.04
N VAL A 109 2.48 -13.89 -2.29
CA VAL A 109 3.57 -13.06 -2.81
C VAL A 109 4.73 -13.95 -3.23
N ALA A 110 5.18 -14.85 -2.36
CA ALA A 110 6.30 -15.76 -2.64
C ALA A 110 6.06 -16.57 -3.93
N ASN A 111 4.86 -17.14 -4.09
CA ASN A 111 4.48 -17.88 -5.28
C ASN A 111 4.49 -17.00 -6.54
N ALA A 112 3.89 -15.81 -6.46
CA ALA A 112 3.87 -14.89 -7.60
C ALA A 112 5.28 -14.41 -7.99
N LEU A 113 6.14 -14.05 -7.03
CA LEU A 113 7.52 -13.67 -7.31
C LEU A 113 8.32 -14.84 -7.90
N SER A 114 8.10 -16.07 -7.43
CA SER A 114 8.71 -17.27 -8.02
C SER A 114 8.28 -17.46 -9.49
N LEU A 115 6.99 -17.32 -9.79
CA LEU A 115 6.47 -17.40 -11.16
C LEU A 115 7.07 -16.33 -12.07
N LEU A 116 7.15 -15.08 -11.59
CA LEU A 116 7.74 -13.98 -12.36
C LEU A 116 9.23 -14.22 -12.66
N ARG A 117 9.97 -14.91 -11.77
CA ARG A 117 11.38 -15.29 -11.98
C ARG A 117 11.57 -16.45 -12.98
N GLN A 118 10.58 -17.33 -13.14
CA GLN A 118 10.69 -18.50 -14.01
C GLN A 118 10.62 -18.18 -15.51
N GLY A 119 10.00 -17.07 -15.90
CA GLY A 119 9.75 -16.71 -17.31
C GLY A 119 10.93 -16.06 -18.07
N GLY A 120 12.19 -16.27 -17.65
CA GLY A 120 13.34 -15.58 -18.25
C GLY A 120 13.31 -14.06 -18.02
N SER A 121 12.77 -13.64 -16.88
CA SER A 121 12.68 -12.24 -16.47
C SER A 121 13.36 -12.01 -15.13
N ASP A 122 14.09 -10.91 -15.01
CA ASP A 122 14.60 -10.41 -13.74
C ASP A 122 13.47 -9.71 -13.00
N VAL A 123 13.15 -10.20 -11.80
CA VAL A 123 12.28 -9.48 -10.88
C VAL A 123 13.09 -8.37 -10.21
N VAL A 124 12.63 -7.13 -10.40
CA VAL A 124 13.22 -5.93 -9.81
C VAL A 124 12.25 -5.43 -8.74
N LEU A 125 12.64 -5.59 -7.47
CA LEU A 125 11.93 -4.95 -6.37
C LEU A 125 12.18 -3.45 -6.42
N GLY A 126 11.12 -2.66 -6.42
CA GLY A 126 11.24 -1.22 -6.31
C GLY A 126 11.54 -0.77 -4.89
N ASN A 127 11.79 0.52 -4.74
CA ASN A 127 11.98 1.15 -3.43
C ASN A 127 10.74 0.96 -2.55
N LEU A 128 10.94 0.53 -1.30
CA LEU A 128 9.88 0.40 -0.32
C LEU A 128 9.59 1.77 0.32
N LEU A 129 8.44 2.33 -0.01
CA LEU A 129 8.02 3.64 0.46
C LEU A 129 7.30 3.50 1.80
N THR A 130 7.75 4.22 2.81
CA THR A 130 7.09 4.37 4.12
C THR A 130 6.37 5.70 4.17
N LEU A 131 5.07 5.69 4.51
CA LEU A 131 4.21 6.88 4.53
C LEU A 131 3.41 6.97 5.84
N PRO A 132 3.47 8.09 6.59
CA PRO A 132 2.56 8.34 7.69
C PRO A 132 1.19 8.75 7.15
N VAL A 133 0.16 7.92 7.37
CA VAL A 133 -1.22 8.17 6.92
C VAL A 133 -2.23 7.71 7.96
N GLY A 134 -3.31 8.47 8.17
CA GLY A 134 -4.44 8.05 9.00
C GLY A 134 -4.09 7.64 10.45
N GLY A 135 -3.01 8.18 11.02
CA GLY A 135 -2.52 7.82 12.36
C GLY A 135 -1.67 6.53 12.43
N GLY A 136 -1.37 5.91 11.29
CA GLY A 136 -0.49 4.75 11.17
C GLY A 136 0.56 4.93 10.07
N LEU A 137 1.20 3.83 9.68
CA LEU A 137 2.16 3.79 8.59
C LEU A 137 1.67 2.87 7.50
N LEU A 138 1.67 3.40 6.28
CA LEU A 138 1.45 2.67 5.05
C LEU A 138 2.80 2.40 4.40
N TYR A 139 3.02 1.14 4.04
CA TYR A 139 4.19 0.70 3.29
C TYR A 139 3.76 0.30 1.89
N VAL A 140 4.46 0.78 0.87
CA VAL A 140 4.16 0.48 -0.54
C VAL A 140 5.44 0.06 -1.24
N GLN A 141 5.43 -1.11 -1.88
CA GLN A 141 6.55 -1.60 -2.67
C GLN A 141 6.08 -2.06 -4.06
N PRO A 142 6.49 -1.37 -5.14
CA PRO A 142 6.22 -1.85 -6.48
C PRO A 142 7.19 -2.98 -6.86
N VAL A 143 6.71 -3.91 -7.69
CA VAL A 143 7.51 -5.00 -8.26
C VAL A 143 7.46 -4.90 -9.77
N TYR A 144 8.65 -4.82 -10.35
CA TYR A 144 8.83 -4.76 -11.79
C TYR A 144 9.44 -6.06 -12.31
N VAL A 145 9.27 -6.30 -13.60
CA VAL A 145 10.02 -7.33 -14.33
C VAL A 145 10.71 -6.73 -15.53
N ARG A 146 11.86 -7.30 -15.88
CA ARG A 146 12.63 -6.95 -17.07
C ARG A 146 13.11 -8.22 -17.75
N ALA A 147 13.08 -8.28 -19.08
CA ALA A 147 13.61 -9.41 -19.82
C ALA A 147 15.13 -9.55 -19.60
N THR A 148 15.62 -10.77 -19.29
CA THR A 148 17.04 -11.01 -19.00
C THR A 148 17.93 -10.92 -20.24
N SER A 149 17.38 -11.21 -21.42
CA SER A 149 18.12 -11.27 -22.68
C SER A 149 18.32 -9.92 -23.38
N ASN A 150 17.73 -8.84 -22.86
CA ASN A 150 17.77 -7.53 -23.49
C ASN A 150 18.18 -6.45 -22.49
N THR A 151 19.42 -5.99 -22.61
CA THR A 151 20.00 -4.93 -21.77
C THR A 151 19.31 -3.57 -21.92
N ALA A 152 18.55 -3.37 -23.01
CA ALA A 152 17.72 -2.18 -23.23
C ALA A 152 16.25 -2.38 -22.78
N ALA A 153 15.90 -3.50 -22.15
CA ALA A 153 14.55 -3.73 -21.69
C ALA A 153 14.20 -2.82 -20.50
N TYR A 154 13.07 -2.11 -20.63
CA TYR A 154 12.55 -1.25 -19.58
C TYR A 154 11.80 -2.09 -18.53
N PRO A 155 11.94 -1.77 -17.23
CA PRO A 155 11.16 -2.44 -16.18
C PRO A 155 9.67 -2.18 -16.35
N LEU A 156 8.86 -3.24 -16.37
CA LEU A 156 7.40 -3.16 -16.42
C LEU A 156 6.82 -3.49 -15.05
N LEU A 157 5.92 -2.64 -14.55
CA LEU A 157 5.23 -2.88 -13.29
C LEU A 157 4.35 -4.13 -13.43
N GLN A 158 4.53 -5.10 -12.55
CA GLN A 158 3.73 -6.32 -12.52
C GLN A 158 2.83 -6.38 -11.29
N LYS A 159 3.34 -5.92 -10.14
CA LYS A 159 2.63 -5.99 -8.86
C LYS A 159 2.92 -4.79 -7.99
N VAL A 160 2.02 -4.54 -7.05
CA VAL A 160 2.17 -3.59 -5.96
C VAL A 160 1.84 -4.32 -4.65
N LEU A 161 2.76 -4.23 -3.70
CA LEU A 161 2.57 -4.70 -2.33
C LEU A 161 2.26 -3.51 -1.45
N VAL A 162 1.26 -3.66 -0.59
CA VAL A 162 0.86 -2.64 0.37
C VAL A 162 0.70 -3.28 1.73
N SER A 163 1.21 -2.63 2.78
CA SER A 163 0.96 -3.01 4.17
C SER A 163 0.48 -1.81 4.97
N PHE A 164 -0.54 -2.02 5.79
CA PHE A 164 -0.98 -1.10 6.84
C PHE A 164 -1.31 -1.90 8.09
N GLY A 165 -0.52 -1.70 9.15
CA GLY A 165 -0.55 -2.61 10.31
C GLY A 165 -0.23 -4.05 9.89
N ASP A 166 -1.07 -4.99 10.32
CA ASP A 166 -0.88 -6.42 10.04
C ASP A 166 -1.52 -6.89 8.71
N VAL A 167 -2.20 -6.00 7.99
CA VAL A 167 -2.88 -6.33 6.74
C VAL A 167 -1.96 -6.08 5.55
N ILE A 168 -1.82 -7.09 4.69
CA ILE A 168 -0.99 -7.03 3.47
C ILE A 168 -1.88 -7.23 2.25
N GLY A 169 -1.96 -6.20 1.41
CA GLY A 169 -2.55 -6.23 0.08
C GLY A 169 -1.49 -6.49 -1.00
N PHE A 170 -1.88 -7.24 -2.03
CA PHE A 170 -1.04 -7.61 -3.16
C PHE A 170 -1.88 -7.68 -4.43
N ASP A 171 -1.61 -6.79 -5.38
CA ASP A 171 -2.40 -6.69 -6.61
C ASP A 171 -1.53 -6.24 -7.79
N ASN A 172 -2.09 -6.24 -9.01
CA ASN A 172 -1.44 -5.68 -10.19
C ASN A 172 -1.41 -4.14 -10.18
N SER A 173 -2.19 -3.51 -9.30
CA SER A 173 -2.35 -2.07 -9.18
C SER A 173 -2.27 -1.59 -7.74
N LEU A 174 -1.81 -0.34 -7.54
CA LEU A 174 -1.82 0.28 -6.21
C LEU A 174 -3.24 0.33 -5.64
N LYS A 175 -4.24 0.71 -6.47
CA LYS A 175 -5.64 0.76 -6.05
C LYS A 175 -6.13 -0.60 -5.54
N GLY A 176 -5.90 -1.67 -6.30
CA GLY A 176 -6.33 -3.01 -5.88
C GLY A 176 -5.65 -3.48 -4.61
N ALA A 177 -4.35 -3.20 -4.45
CA ALA A 177 -3.62 -3.55 -3.23
C ALA A 177 -4.12 -2.74 -2.02
N LEU A 178 -4.40 -1.44 -2.20
CA LEU A 178 -5.03 -0.61 -1.17
C LEU A 178 -6.45 -1.10 -0.84
N ASP A 179 -7.22 -1.51 -1.84
CA ASP A 179 -8.60 -1.99 -1.64
C ASP A 179 -8.60 -3.28 -0.80
N GLN A 180 -7.61 -4.15 -0.98
CA GLN A 180 -7.43 -5.32 -0.12
C GLN A 180 -7.06 -4.95 1.32
N VAL A 181 -6.29 -3.87 1.52
CA VAL A 181 -5.88 -3.40 2.86
C VAL A 181 -7.02 -2.69 3.59
N PHE A 182 -7.81 -1.87 2.88
CA PHE A 182 -8.84 -1.00 3.47
C PHE A 182 -10.28 -1.48 3.20
N GLY A 183 -10.47 -2.68 2.68
CA GLY A 183 -11.80 -3.27 2.44
C GLY A 183 -12.60 -2.59 1.31
N GLY A 184 -11.92 -2.09 0.28
CA GLY A 184 -12.54 -1.53 -0.93
C GLY A 184 -12.86 -0.03 -0.90
N ASN A 185 -12.44 0.69 0.13
CA ASN A 185 -12.75 2.11 0.31
C ASN A 185 -11.51 3.03 0.27
N SER A 186 -10.50 2.67 -0.52
CA SER A 186 -9.14 3.26 -0.52
C SER A 186 -9.02 4.75 -0.82
N GLY A 187 -10.12 5.45 -1.13
CA GLY A 187 -10.11 6.89 -1.38
C GLY A 187 -9.28 7.36 -2.59
N THR A 188 -8.60 6.46 -3.30
CA THR A 188 -7.79 6.81 -4.47
C THR A 188 -8.68 6.92 -5.71
N SER A 189 -9.15 8.13 -6.00
CA SER A 189 -9.66 8.49 -7.32
C SER A 189 -8.44 8.81 -8.20
N ASN A 190 -8.23 8.02 -9.24
CA ASN A 190 -7.07 8.14 -10.12
C ASN A 190 -7.24 9.40 -10.99
N SER A 191 -6.73 10.56 -10.55
CA SER A 191 -6.71 11.78 -11.36
C SER A 191 -5.53 11.73 -12.35
N GLY A 192 -5.60 10.78 -13.29
CA GLY A 192 -4.82 10.81 -14.52
C GLY A 192 -5.66 11.45 -15.61
N THR A 193 -5.31 12.68 -15.98
CA THR A 193 -5.92 13.44 -17.07
C THR A 193 -5.94 12.63 -18.36
N SER A 194 -7.13 12.28 -18.84
CA SER A 194 -7.37 12.05 -20.26
C SER A 194 -8.77 12.58 -20.60
N ASN A 195 -8.79 13.73 -21.27
CA ASN A 195 -9.96 14.25 -21.96
C ASN A 195 -10.29 13.33 -23.14
N SER A 196 -11.50 12.75 -23.18
CA SER A 196 -12.35 12.66 -24.37
C SER A 196 -13.70 11.98 -24.05
N GLY A 197 -14.81 12.63 -24.41
CA GLY A 197 -16.09 11.97 -24.72
C GLY A 197 -17.12 11.76 -23.59
N THR A 198 -18.04 12.72 -23.43
CA THR A 198 -19.47 12.46 -23.12
C THR A 198 -19.99 11.33 -24.02
N THR A 199 -20.73 10.29 -23.60
CA THR A 199 -22.09 10.38 -23.02
C THR A 199 -22.63 9.01 -22.46
N THR A 200 -21.83 8.14 -21.84
CA THR A 200 -22.33 6.79 -21.42
C THR A 200 -22.04 6.39 -19.96
N THR A 201 -21.32 7.21 -19.19
CA THR A 201 -20.78 6.81 -17.88
C THR A 201 -21.75 6.98 -16.70
N SER A 202 -22.87 7.68 -16.88
CA SER A 202 -23.85 7.92 -15.81
C SER A 202 -24.67 6.67 -15.49
N ASP A 203 -25.03 5.87 -16.51
CA ASP A 203 -25.92 4.71 -16.33
C ASP A 203 -25.19 3.53 -15.69
N SER A 204 -23.93 3.29 -16.06
CA SER A 204 -23.13 2.19 -15.50
C SER A 204 -22.88 2.32 -13.99
N SER A 205 -22.81 3.55 -13.46
CA SER A 205 -22.67 3.82 -12.02
C SER A 205 -23.98 3.57 -11.25
N ALA A 206 -25.12 3.95 -11.85
CA ALA A 206 -26.44 3.68 -11.31
C ALA A 206 -26.76 2.18 -11.32
N ASP A 207 -26.41 1.48 -12.39
CA ASP A 207 -26.57 0.03 -12.55
C ASP A 207 -25.74 -0.76 -11.53
N LEU A 208 -24.50 -0.33 -11.28
CA LEU A 208 -23.65 -0.96 -10.27
C LEU A 208 -24.25 -0.78 -8.86
N LYS A 209 -24.74 0.43 -8.54
CA LYS A 209 -25.38 0.71 -7.25
C LYS A 209 -26.66 -0.11 -7.06
N ALA A 210 -27.47 -0.24 -8.11
CA ALA A 210 -28.68 -1.06 -8.11
C ALA A 210 -28.37 -2.56 -7.91
N ALA A 211 -27.34 -3.07 -8.60
CA ALA A 211 -26.89 -4.45 -8.46
C ALA A 211 -26.36 -4.77 -7.04
N LEU A 212 -25.60 -3.85 -6.43
CA LEU A 212 -25.15 -4.00 -5.04
C LEU A 212 -26.31 -3.95 -4.03
N ALA A 213 -27.31 -3.10 -4.25
CA ALA A 213 -28.51 -3.06 -3.40
C ALA A 213 -29.31 -4.38 -3.49
N ALA A 214 -29.49 -4.91 -4.71
CA ALA A 214 -30.16 -6.18 -4.93
C ALA A 214 -29.41 -7.36 -4.28
N ALA A 215 -28.07 -7.37 -4.33
CA ALA A 215 -27.26 -8.38 -3.66
C ALA A 215 -27.42 -8.34 -2.13
N LYS A 216 -27.40 -7.15 -1.52
CA LYS A 216 -27.63 -6.97 -0.07
C LYS A 216 -29.01 -7.47 0.34
N GLN A 217 -30.05 -7.13 -0.42
CA GLN A 217 -31.41 -7.60 -0.18
C GLN A 217 -31.50 -9.13 -0.27
N ALA A 218 -30.88 -9.73 -1.29
CA ALA A 218 -30.89 -11.19 -1.49
C ALA A 218 -30.21 -11.93 -0.33
N ILE A 219 -29.13 -11.38 0.24
CA ILE A 219 -28.47 -11.96 1.42
C ILE A 219 -29.38 -11.89 2.66
N ALA A 220 -30.02 -10.75 2.91
CA ALA A 220 -30.93 -10.58 4.04
C ALA A 220 -32.17 -11.50 3.95
N ASP A 221 -32.74 -11.63 2.75
CA ASP A 221 -33.85 -12.54 2.48
C ASP A 221 -33.43 -14.01 2.68
N GLY A 222 -32.22 -14.36 2.22
CA GLY A 222 -31.66 -15.71 2.41
C GLY A 222 -31.45 -16.04 3.88
N GLN A 223 -30.90 -15.13 4.67
CA GLN A 223 -30.73 -15.32 6.13
C GLN A 223 -32.08 -15.47 6.84
N THR A 224 -33.07 -14.66 6.45
CA THR A 224 -34.44 -14.75 6.99
C THR A 224 -35.12 -16.08 6.64
N ALA A 225 -34.94 -16.55 5.41
CA ALA A 225 -35.46 -17.85 4.95
C ALA A 225 -34.77 -19.01 5.68
N LEU A 226 -33.45 -18.95 5.88
CA LEU A 226 -32.68 -19.95 6.63
C LEU A 226 -33.12 -20.02 8.10
N ALA A 227 -33.35 -18.88 8.74
CA ALA A 227 -33.85 -18.80 10.12
C ALA A 227 -35.26 -19.42 10.28
N LYS A 228 -36.07 -19.41 9.21
CA LYS A 228 -37.42 -20.01 9.18
C LYS A 228 -37.43 -21.46 8.68
N GLY A 229 -36.28 -22.01 8.27
CA GLY A 229 -36.19 -23.33 7.65
C GLY A 229 -36.83 -23.43 6.25
N ASP A 230 -37.10 -22.29 5.59
CA ASP A 230 -37.69 -22.26 4.25
C ASP A 230 -36.58 -22.34 3.18
N PHE A 231 -36.19 -23.56 2.85
CA PHE A 231 -35.13 -23.83 1.86
C PHE A 231 -35.52 -23.41 0.43
N ALA A 232 -36.81 -23.35 0.10
CA ALA A 232 -37.26 -22.90 -1.21
C ALA A 232 -37.12 -21.38 -1.35
N ALA A 233 -37.46 -20.61 -0.31
CA ALA A 233 -37.20 -19.17 -0.28
C ALA A 233 -35.69 -18.86 -0.24
N TYR A 234 -34.91 -19.68 0.45
CA TYR A 234 -33.45 -19.59 0.44
C TYR A 234 -32.87 -19.80 -0.98
N GLY A 235 -33.32 -20.83 -1.71
CA GLY A 235 -32.91 -21.07 -3.09
C GLY A 235 -33.20 -19.87 -4.00
N ARG A 236 -34.42 -19.31 -3.93
CA ARG A 236 -34.80 -18.10 -4.67
C ARG A 236 -33.98 -16.87 -4.29
N ALA A 237 -33.55 -16.76 -3.03
CA ALA A 237 -32.66 -15.69 -2.58
C ALA A 237 -31.25 -15.86 -3.15
N GLN A 238 -30.74 -17.10 -3.21
CA GLN A 238 -29.44 -17.41 -3.82
C GLN A 238 -29.40 -17.16 -5.32
N ASP A 239 -30.48 -17.46 -6.05
CA ASP A 239 -30.56 -17.15 -7.49
C ASP A 239 -30.58 -15.63 -7.75
N ARG A 240 -31.31 -14.88 -6.92
CA ARG A 240 -31.30 -13.40 -6.97
C ARG A 240 -29.93 -12.82 -6.65
N LEU A 241 -29.19 -13.42 -5.71
CA LEU A 241 -27.82 -13.04 -5.40
C LEU A 241 -26.89 -13.28 -6.59
N LYS A 242 -26.95 -14.46 -7.22
CA LYS A 242 -26.17 -14.76 -8.44
C LYS A 242 -26.47 -13.78 -9.58
N ALA A 243 -27.75 -13.48 -9.81
CA ALA A 243 -28.16 -12.51 -10.81
C ALA A 243 -27.62 -11.11 -10.52
N ALA A 244 -27.71 -10.65 -9.26
CA ALA A 244 -27.19 -9.35 -8.83
C ALA A 244 -25.65 -9.25 -9.00
N ILE A 245 -24.92 -10.32 -8.69
CA ILE A 245 -23.46 -10.39 -8.91
C ILE A 245 -23.14 -10.33 -10.41
N ALA A 246 -23.87 -11.06 -11.26
CA ALA A 246 -23.68 -11.00 -12.71
C ALA A 246 -23.95 -9.59 -13.27
N SER A 247 -25.00 -8.91 -12.79
CA SER A 247 -25.30 -7.53 -13.16
C SER A 247 -24.21 -6.55 -12.69
N ALA A 248 -23.65 -6.74 -11.49
CA ALA A 248 -22.55 -5.92 -10.98
C ALA A 248 -21.28 -6.09 -11.82
N ILE A 249 -20.95 -7.33 -12.22
CA ILE A 249 -19.81 -7.63 -13.10
C ILE A 249 -20.01 -6.99 -14.47
N ALA A 250 -21.22 -7.10 -15.05
CA ALA A 250 -21.54 -6.49 -16.33
C ALA A 250 -21.49 -4.95 -16.28
N ALA A 251 -21.99 -4.33 -15.21
CA ALA A 251 -21.89 -2.90 -15.00
C ALA A 251 -20.43 -2.45 -14.87
N GLN A 252 -19.62 -3.17 -14.09
CA GLN A 252 -18.19 -2.90 -13.95
C GLN A 252 -17.42 -3.04 -15.27
N ALA A 253 -17.78 -4.00 -16.13
CA ALA A 253 -17.16 -4.17 -17.45
C ALA A 253 -17.45 -3.01 -18.40
N ARG A 254 -18.59 -2.32 -18.24
CA ARG A 254 -18.96 -1.12 -19.01
C ARG A 254 -18.36 0.18 -18.46
N MET A 255 -17.69 0.12 -17.30
CA MET A 255 -16.98 1.26 -16.70
C MET A 255 -15.48 1.29 -17.06
N LYS A 256 -14.98 0.29 -17.79
CA LYS A 256 -13.62 0.25 -18.35
C LYS A 256 -13.59 0.81 -19.77
#